data_AF-A0A497N6W5-F1
#
_entry.id   AF-A0A497N6W5-F1
#
_cell.length_a   1.000
_cell.length_b   1.000
_cell.length_c   1.000
_cell.angle_alpha   90.00
_cell.angle_beta   90.00
_cell.angle_gamma   90.00
#
_symmetry.space_group_name_H-M   'P 1'
#
loop_
_entity.id
_entity.type
_entity.pdbx_description
1 polymer ?
#
loop_
_entity_poly.entity_id
_entity_poly.type
_entity_poly.pdbx_seq_one_letter_code
_entity_poly.pdbx_strand_id
1 'polypeptide(L)'
;MYIQEIEVEGHLIDSMILTSIFDIVMDHRGDFEVLEFRIGKRKTDYSYAKLLIKGKSRRHLNSMLRELFRAGAVTPKNVEAKLASAPRDMVLPDDFYSTTNHPTSVFIQGKWIDVQGLMMDKQIVVEPDKLHALCKPIRLVKKDDLVVVGVMGIRVTPAERPREGVGIFDIMTSRVSSEK
;
A
#
# COMPACT_ATOMS: atom_id res chain seq x y z
N MET A 1 20.36 -15.13 -2.41
CA MET A 1 19.92 -13.73 -2.61
C MET A 1 18.58 -13.75 -3.33
N TYR A 2 17.60 -13.02 -2.82
CA TYR A 2 16.25 -12.97 -3.40
C TYR A 2 15.94 -11.54 -3.82
N ILE A 3 15.31 -11.37 -4.98
CA ILE A 3 15.01 -10.06 -5.54
C ILE A 3 13.54 -9.94 -5.91
N GLN A 4 13.00 -8.72 -5.86
CA GLN A 4 11.68 -8.39 -6.33
C GLN A 4 11.67 -6.95 -6.87
N GLU A 5 11.15 -6.76 -8.07
CA GLU A 5 10.88 -5.42 -8.59
C GLU A 5 9.58 -4.87 -7.98
N ILE A 6 9.62 -3.59 -7.66
CA ILE A 6 8.48 -2.78 -7.25
C ILE A 6 8.42 -1.50 -8.08
N GLU A 7 7.22 -0.96 -8.22
CA GLU A 7 6.94 0.31 -8.86
C GLU A 7 6.18 1.20 -7.88
N VAL A 8 6.41 2.51 -7.95
CA VAL A 8 5.65 3.49 -7.19
C VAL A 8 5.41 4.71 -8.07
N GLU A 9 4.19 5.23 -8.00
CA GLU A 9 3.76 6.42 -8.74
C GLU A 9 3.09 7.41 -7.79
N GLY A 10 3.34 8.69 -8.01
CA GLY A 10 2.72 9.78 -7.26
C GLY A 10 3.68 10.97 -7.10
N HIS A 11 3.43 11.81 -6.11
CA HIS A 11 4.36 12.89 -5.75
C HIS A 11 5.50 12.38 -4.85
N LEU A 12 6.36 11.56 -5.45
CA LEU A 12 7.35 10.73 -4.74
C LEU A 12 8.33 11.53 -3.85
N ILE A 13 8.75 12.71 -4.32
CA ILE A 13 9.74 13.56 -3.65
C ILE A 13 9.05 14.40 -2.55
N ASP A 14 8.08 15.23 -2.93
CA ASP A 14 7.43 16.18 -2.02
C ASP A 14 6.69 15.48 -0.87
N SER A 15 6.03 14.35 -1.16
CA SER A 15 5.29 13.59 -0.15
C SER A 15 6.18 12.66 0.67
N MET A 16 7.50 12.68 0.46
CA MET A 16 8.48 11.82 1.13
C MET A 16 8.20 10.31 0.97
N ILE A 17 7.47 9.92 -0.08
CA ILE A 17 7.13 8.51 -0.34
C ILE A 17 8.41 7.73 -0.65
N LEU A 18 9.27 8.29 -1.53
CA LEU A 18 10.51 7.63 -1.91
C LEU A 18 11.48 7.52 -0.72
N THR A 19 11.56 8.59 0.09
CA THR A 19 12.34 8.58 1.33
C THR A 19 11.84 7.50 2.28
N SER A 20 10.52 7.43 2.51
CA SER A 20 9.91 6.42 3.38
C SER A 20 10.20 5.00 2.88
N ILE A 21 10.17 4.77 1.56
CA ILE A 21 10.53 3.49 0.95
C ILE A 21 11.99 3.13 1.24
N PHE A 22 12.92 4.07 1.06
CA PHE A 22 14.34 3.82 1.34
C PHE A 22 14.58 3.55 2.83
N ASP A 23 13.95 4.31 3.71
CA ASP A 23 14.03 4.12 5.16
C ASP A 23 13.57 2.72 5.56
N ILE A 24 12.41 2.25 5.04
CA ILE A 24 11.92 0.88 5.27
C ILE A 24 12.96 -0.16 4.83
N VAL A 25 13.58 -0.01 3.66
CA VAL A 25 14.59 -0.98 3.19
C VAL A 25 15.82 -0.97 4.10
N MET A 26 16.29 0.21 4.50
CA MET A 26 17.46 0.37 5.37
C MET A 26 17.23 -0.16 6.78
N ASP A 27 16.05 0.09 7.37
CA ASP A 27 15.65 -0.39 8.70
C ASP A 27 15.65 -1.92 8.78
N HIS A 28 15.22 -2.59 7.70
CA HIS A 28 15.29 -4.05 7.58
C HIS A 28 16.68 -4.57 7.24
N ARG A 29 17.68 -3.70 7.06
CA ARG A 29 19.03 -4.04 6.57
C ARG A 29 18.98 -4.79 5.22
N GLY A 30 18.03 -4.38 4.39
CA GLY A 30 17.91 -4.76 3.00
C GLY A 30 18.81 -3.92 2.11
N ASP A 31 18.71 -4.17 0.81
CA ASP A 31 19.42 -3.40 -0.22
C ASP A 31 18.46 -3.12 -1.37
N PHE A 32 18.69 -2.05 -2.12
CA PHE A 32 17.85 -1.65 -3.24
C PHE A 32 18.66 -1.09 -4.40
N GLU A 33 18.08 -1.15 -5.58
CA GLU A 33 18.65 -0.57 -6.78
C GLU A 33 17.56 0.18 -7.54
N VAL A 34 17.85 1.41 -7.95
CA VAL A 34 16.92 2.22 -8.76
C VAL A 34 17.10 1.83 -10.22
N LEU A 35 16.08 1.21 -10.81
CA LEU A 35 16.13 0.76 -12.21
C LEU A 35 15.66 1.86 -13.16
N GLU A 36 14.60 2.58 -12.78
CA GLU A 36 14.04 3.69 -13.56
C GLU A 36 13.54 4.76 -12.60
N PHE A 37 13.80 6.02 -12.94
CA PHE A 37 13.22 7.15 -12.23
C PHE A 37 12.81 8.23 -13.23
N ARG A 38 11.53 8.60 -13.20
CA ARG A 38 10.94 9.62 -14.05
C ARG A 38 10.31 10.69 -13.18
N ILE A 39 10.86 11.89 -13.26
CA ILE A 39 10.38 13.05 -12.50
C ILE A 39 9.27 13.74 -13.28
N GLY A 40 8.16 14.04 -12.59
CA GLY A 40 7.09 14.89 -13.12
C GLY A 40 7.63 16.28 -13.46
N LYS A 41 7.28 16.81 -14.65
CA LYS A 41 7.86 18.07 -15.14
C LYS A 41 7.24 19.31 -14.49
N ARG A 42 5.96 19.21 -14.13
CA ARG A 42 5.20 20.26 -13.47
C ARG A 42 4.88 19.84 -12.05
N LYS A 43 4.49 20.83 -11.23
CA LYS A 43 4.03 20.60 -9.85
C LYS A 43 3.03 19.44 -9.80
N THR A 44 1.95 19.49 -10.58
CA THR A 44 0.87 18.48 -10.58
C THR A 44 1.22 17.15 -11.24
N ASP A 45 2.37 17.03 -11.90
CA ASP A 45 2.71 15.80 -12.60
C ASP A 45 3.21 14.74 -11.61
N TYR A 46 2.75 13.50 -11.79
CA TYR A 46 3.26 12.37 -11.02
C TYR A 46 4.66 11.99 -11.47
N SER A 47 5.47 11.62 -10.47
CA SER A 47 6.76 10.97 -10.66
C SER A 47 6.57 9.47 -10.55
N TYR A 48 7.44 8.73 -11.22
CA TYR A 48 7.43 7.27 -11.26
C TYR A 48 8.82 6.75 -10.90
N ALA A 49 8.87 5.69 -10.10
CA ALA A 49 10.10 4.99 -9.79
C ALA A 49 9.90 3.48 -9.90
N LYS A 50 10.87 2.81 -10.52
CA LYS A 50 11.02 1.36 -10.49
C LYS A 50 12.25 1.00 -9.68
N LEU A 51 12.07 0.17 -8.66
CA LEU A 51 13.11 -0.24 -7.74
C LEU A 51 13.23 -1.75 -7.70
N LEU A 52 14.46 -2.27 -7.61
CA LEU A 52 14.73 -3.67 -7.35
C LEU A 52 15.10 -3.83 -5.87
N ILE A 53 14.27 -4.54 -5.11
CA ILE A 53 14.48 -4.80 -3.69
C ILE A 53 15.19 -6.13 -3.50
N LYS A 54 16.28 -6.12 -2.73
CA LYS A 54 17.18 -7.26 -2.52
C LYS A 54 17.10 -7.72 -1.05
N GLY A 55 16.68 -8.97 -0.86
CA GLY A 55 16.60 -9.63 0.44
C GLY A 55 17.58 -10.80 0.58
N LYS A 56 18.05 -11.02 1.81
CA LYS A 56 18.97 -12.12 2.16
C LYS A 56 18.28 -13.50 2.06
N SER A 57 17.01 -13.57 2.42
CA SER A 57 16.15 -14.76 2.34
C SER A 57 14.76 -14.40 1.82
N ARG A 58 13.97 -15.39 1.40
CA ARG A 58 12.59 -15.15 0.96
C ARG A 58 11.73 -14.54 2.07
N ARG A 59 11.88 -15.03 3.30
CA ARG A 59 11.16 -14.49 4.46
C ARG A 59 11.52 -13.03 4.73
N HIS A 60 12.80 -12.69 4.61
CA HIS A 60 13.29 -11.33 4.78
C HIS A 60 12.72 -10.40 3.69
N LEU A 61 12.83 -10.81 2.42
CA LEU A 61 12.27 -10.05 1.29
C LEU A 61 10.76 -9.82 1.46
N ASN A 62 10.01 -10.86 1.80
CA ASN A 62 8.56 -10.74 2.02
C ASN A 62 8.22 -9.82 3.19
N SER A 63 9.09 -9.70 4.20
CA SER A 63 8.88 -8.77 5.30
C SER A 63 9.00 -7.32 4.85
N MET A 64 10.05 -6.99 4.11
CA MET A 64 10.22 -5.65 3.54
C MET A 64 9.08 -5.31 2.57
N LEU A 65 8.75 -6.22 1.65
CA LEU A 65 7.69 -5.99 0.66
C LEU A 65 6.34 -5.67 1.30
N ARG A 66 5.98 -6.31 2.43
CA ARG A 66 4.74 -6.01 3.16
C ARG A 66 4.68 -4.55 3.59
N GLU A 67 5.78 -3.99 4.07
CA GLU A 67 5.84 -2.59 4.51
C GLU A 67 5.90 -1.63 3.33
N LEU A 68 6.66 -2.00 2.27
CA LEU A 68 6.74 -1.21 1.05
C LEU A 68 5.39 -1.07 0.34
N PHE A 69 4.59 -2.13 0.28
CA PHE A 69 3.25 -2.06 -0.31
C PHE A 69 2.29 -1.19 0.52
N ARG A 70 2.45 -1.14 1.84
CA ARG A 70 1.72 -0.20 2.70
C ARG A 70 2.14 1.25 2.46
N ALA A 71 3.41 1.46 2.11
CA ALA A 71 3.93 2.76 1.70
C ALA A 71 3.54 3.16 0.25
N GLY A 72 2.78 2.32 -0.46
CA GLY A 72 2.23 2.61 -1.79
C GLY A 72 3.01 2.04 -2.96
N ALA A 73 4.02 1.19 -2.70
CA ALA A 73 4.63 0.40 -3.76
C ALA A 73 3.63 -0.64 -4.33
N VAL A 74 3.85 -1.06 -5.57
CA VAL A 74 3.13 -2.15 -6.23
C VAL A 74 4.11 -3.02 -7.01
N THR A 75 3.71 -4.21 -7.46
CA THR A 75 4.54 -5.03 -8.35
C THR A 75 4.35 -4.64 -9.82
N PRO A 76 5.41 -4.63 -10.66
CA PRO A 76 5.33 -4.30 -12.10
C PRO A 76 4.33 -5.13 -12.88
N LYS A 77 4.24 -6.41 -12.53
CA LYS A 77 3.22 -7.31 -13.08
C LYS A 77 1.99 -7.16 -12.21
N ASN A 78 0.89 -6.74 -12.82
CA ASN A 78 -0.41 -6.80 -12.18
C ASN A 78 -0.76 -8.27 -11.94
N VAL A 79 -0.50 -8.74 -10.72
CA VAL A 79 -0.88 -10.07 -10.25
C VAL A 79 -2.25 -9.94 -9.62
N GLU A 80 -3.17 -10.86 -9.92
CA GLU A 80 -4.47 -10.87 -9.27
C GLU A 80 -4.33 -11.01 -7.76
N ALA A 81 -5.16 -10.26 -7.04
CA ALA A 81 -5.24 -10.37 -5.59
C ALA A 81 -5.70 -11.78 -5.23
N LYS A 82 -4.99 -12.40 -4.28
CA LYS A 82 -5.37 -13.72 -3.80
C LYS A 82 -6.61 -13.58 -2.92
N LEU A 83 -7.60 -14.43 -3.17
CA LEU A 83 -8.84 -14.48 -2.43
C LEU A 83 -8.93 -15.82 -1.69
N ALA A 84 -9.41 -15.78 -0.46
CA ALA A 84 -9.73 -16.97 0.31
C ALA A 84 -11.11 -16.82 0.95
N SER A 85 -11.89 -17.88 0.94
CA SER A 85 -13.21 -17.92 1.57
C SER A 85 -13.08 -17.88 3.09
N ALA A 86 -13.90 -17.04 3.73
CA ALA A 86 -14.02 -17.01 5.18
C ALA A 86 -14.58 -18.36 5.71
N PRO A 87 -13.89 -19.03 6.65
CA PRO A 87 -14.27 -20.39 7.06
C PRO A 87 -15.60 -20.44 7.85
N ARG A 88 -15.93 -19.35 8.57
CA ARG A 88 -17.16 -19.19 9.37
C ARG A 88 -17.52 -17.71 9.49
N ASP A 89 -18.75 -17.43 9.91
CA ASP A 89 -19.17 -16.08 10.30
C ASP A 89 -18.20 -15.49 11.33
N MET A 90 -17.78 -14.23 11.09
CA MET A 90 -16.85 -13.49 11.92
C MET A 90 -15.44 -14.11 12.07
N VAL A 91 -15.07 -15.05 11.20
CA VAL A 91 -13.73 -15.67 11.17
C VAL A 91 -13.06 -15.39 9.84
N LEU A 92 -11.81 -14.93 9.89
CA LEU A 92 -11.01 -14.59 8.72
C LEU A 92 -10.17 -15.79 8.26
N PRO A 93 -9.87 -15.90 6.95
CA PRO A 93 -8.86 -16.83 6.49
C PRO A 93 -7.46 -16.43 6.98
N ASP A 94 -6.54 -17.39 7.01
CA ASP A 94 -5.14 -17.12 7.30
C ASP A 94 -4.53 -16.15 6.27
N ASP A 95 -3.52 -15.38 6.70
CA ASP A 95 -2.81 -14.39 5.87
C ASP A 95 -3.73 -13.29 5.30
N PHE A 96 -4.85 -12.98 5.95
CA PHE A 96 -5.73 -11.87 5.54
C PHE A 96 -4.99 -10.52 5.49
N TYR A 97 -5.34 -9.70 4.51
CA TYR A 97 -4.86 -8.33 4.44
C TYR A 97 -5.62 -7.43 5.41
N SER A 98 -4.88 -6.71 6.27
CA SER A 98 -5.44 -5.68 7.15
C SER A 98 -5.31 -4.31 6.50
N THR A 99 -6.44 -3.63 6.30
CA THR A 99 -6.51 -2.32 5.65
C THR A 99 -5.87 -1.21 6.47
N THR A 100 -5.36 -0.19 5.78
CA THR A 100 -4.98 1.09 6.36
C THR A 100 -6.13 2.10 6.21
N ASN A 101 -5.92 3.35 6.63
CA ASN A 101 -6.83 4.46 6.38
C ASN A 101 -6.64 5.12 5.00
N HIS A 102 -5.71 4.64 4.18
CA HIS A 102 -5.41 5.21 2.86
C HIS A 102 -6.30 4.60 1.77
N PRO A 103 -6.65 5.38 0.71
CA PRO A 103 -7.28 4.85 -0.49
C PRO A 103 -6.54 3.60 -0.99
N THR A 104 -7.31 2.55 -1.27
CA THR A 104 -6.78 1.23 -1.63
C THR A 104 -7.59 0.69 -2.80
N SER A 105 -6.90 0.19 -3.82
CA SER A 105 -7.47 -0.55 -4.94
C SER A 105 -6.97 -2.00 -4.93
N VAL A 106 -7.78 -2.93 -5.42
CA VAL A 106 -7.40 -4.34 -5.60
C VAL A 106 -7.50 -4.76 -7.06
N PHE A 107 -6.58 -5.58 -7.54
CA PHE A 107 -6.53 -6.06 -8.92
C PHE A 107 -7.24 -7.40 -9.06
N ILE A 108 -8.38 -7.43 -9.74
CA ILE A 108 -9.25 -8.60 -9.91
C ILE A 108 -9.74 -8.64 -11.36
N GLN A 109 -9.70 -9.83 -11.99
CA GLN A 109 -10.19 -10.04 -13.37
C GLN A 109 -9.60 -9.04 -14.37
N GLY A 110 -8.30 -8.75 -14.24
CA GLY A 110 -7.60 -7.83 -15.12
C GLY A 110 -7.89 -6.33 -14.89
N LYS A 111 -8.61 -5.95 -13.83
CA LYS A 111 -8.97 -4.55 -13.54
C LYS A 111 -8.63 -4.15 -12.11
N TRP A 112 -8.23 -2.90 -11.92
CA TRP A 112 -8.14 -2.27 -10.61
C TRP A 112 -9.53 -1.83 -10.16
N ILE A 113 -9.94 -2.29 -8.98
CA ILE A 113 -11.22 -1.98 -8.35
C ILE A 113 -10.94 -1.23 -7.05
N ASP A 114 -11.55 -0.06 -6.88
CA ASP A 114 -11.40 0.72 -5.64
C ASP A 114 -12.21 0.11 -4.50
N VAL A 115 -11.59 0.04 -3.32
CA VAL A 115 -12.23 -0.49 -2.11
C VAL A 115 -13.11 0.59 -1.50
N GLN A 116 -14.40 0.31 -1.36
CA GLN A 116 -15.36 1.24 -0.77
C GLN A 116 -15.41 1.13 0.76
N GLY A 117 -15.72 2.25 1.43
CA GLY A 117 -15.89 2.31 2.89
C GLY A 117 -14.59 2.09 3.68
N LEU A 118 -13.44 2.48 3.10
CA LEU A 118 -12.12 2.27 3.68
C LEU A 118 -12.01 2.84 5.09
N MET A 119 -11.39 2.04 5.96
CA MET A 119 -11.09 2.34 7.34
C MET A 119 -9.94 1.42 7.75
N MET A 120 -9.11 1.87 8.68
CA MET A 120 -8.03 1.04 9.21
C MET A 120 -8.56 -0.19 9.97
N ASP A 121 -7.71 -1.22 10.05
CA ASP A 121 -7.93 -2.44 10.84
C ASP A 121 -9.18 -3.24 10.44
N LYS A 122 -9.49 -3.24 9.14
CA LYS A 122 -10.60 -3.98 8.54
C LYS A 122 -10.11 -4.89 7.41
N GLN A 123 -11.04 -5.59 6.80
CA GLN A 123 -10.78 -6.59 5.77
C GLN A 123 -11.43 -6.19 4.47
N ILE A 124 -10.76 -6.51 3.36
CA ILE A 124 -11.30 -6.31 2.02
C ILE A 124 -12.05 -7.56 1.62
N VAL A 125 -13.37 -7.47 1.49
CA VAL A 125 -14.22 -8.50 0.92
C VAL A 125 -14.51 -8.14 -0.54
N VAL A 126 -14.29 -9.09 -1.43
CA VAL A 126 -14.48 -8.92 -2.87
C VAL A 126 -15.72 -9.70 -3.31
N GLU A 127 -16.55 -9.09 -4.13
CA GLU A 127 -17.65 -9.72 -4.86
C GLU A 127 -17.25 -9.76 -6.35
N PRO A 128 -16.58 -10.84 -6.83
CA PRO A 128 -16.04 -10.89 -8.20
C PRO A 128 -17.13 -10.74 -9.27
N ASP A 129 -18.32 -11.28 -9.03
CA ASP A 129 -19.45 -11.23 -9.98
C ASP A 129 -19.92 -9.79 -10.26
N LYS A 130 -19.74 -8.89 -9.29
CA LYS A 130 -20.12 -7.48 -9.40
C LYS A 130 -18.92 -6.56 -9.62
N LEU A 131 -17.70 -7.10 -9.69
CA LEU A 131 -16.44 -6.34 -9.67
C LEU A 131 -16.44 -5.27 -8.56
N HIS A 132 -16.78 -5.69 -7.35
CA HIS A 132 -16.98 -4.80 -6.23
C HIS A 132 -16.11 -5.20 -5.04
N ALA A 133 -15.47 -4.24 -4.37
CA ALA A 133 -14.62 -4.47 -3.21
C ALA A 133 -15.07 -3.59 -2.03
N LEU A 134 -15.34 -4.22 -0.89
CA LEU A 134 -15.88 -3.59 0.31
C LEU A 134 -14.95 -3.78 1.49
N CYS A 135 -14.73 -2.70 2.23
CA CYS A 135 -14.05 -2.75 3.50
C CYS A 135 -15.04 -3.14 4.61
N LYS A 136 -14.98 -4.38 5.09
CA LYS A 136 -15.83 -4.90 6.17
C LYS A 136 -15.03 -5.08 7.46
N PRO A 137 -15.57 -4.70 8.63
CA PRO A 137 -15.02 -5.13 9.90
C PRO A 137 -15.30 -6.62 10.11
N ILE A 138 -14.45 -7.31 10.89
CA ILE A 138 -14.54 -8.75 11.15
C ILE A 138 -15.96 -9.22 11.53
N ARG A 139 -16.67 -8.43 12.35
CA ARG A 139 -18.04 -8.72 12.80
C ARG A 139 -19.09 -8.81 11.69
N LEU A 140 -18.80 -8.25 10.50
CA LEU A 140 -19.69 -8.26 9.34
C LEU A 140 -19.24 -9.26 8.26
N VAL A 141 -18.13 -9.96 8.46
CA VAL A 141 -17.68 -11.03 7.56
C VAL A 141 -18.58 -12.24 7.74
N LYS A 142 -19.11 -12.75 6.63
CA LYS A 142 -19.94 -13.95 6.58
C LYS A 142 -19.14 -15.15 6.11
N LYS A 143 -19.58 -16.35 6.50
CA LYS A 143 -19.03 -17.58 5.93
C LYS A 143 -19.06 -17.50 4.40
N ASP A 144 -18.00 -17.97 3.77
CA ASP A 144 -17.81 -18.03 2.32
C ASP A 144 -17.61 -16.65 1.63
N ASP A 145 -17.62 -15.52 2.38
CA ASP A 145 -17.16 -14.22 1.86
C ASP A 145 -15.70 -14.36 1.35
N LEU A 146 -15.43 -13.85 0.15
CA LEU A 146 -14.09 -13.87 -0.44
C LEU A 146 -13.26 -12.71 0.12
N VAL A 147 -12.33 -13.02 1.01
CA VAL A 147 -11.45 -12.05 1.65
C VAL A 147 -10.11 -12.00 0.92
N VAL A 148 -9.57 -10.80 0.74
CA VAL A 148 -8.22 -10.61 0.19
C VAL A 148 -7.17 -11.11 1.19
N VAL A 149 -6.28 -11.99 0.71
CA VAL A 149 -5.15 -12.53 1.47
C VAL A 149 -3.82 -12.18 0.82
N GLY A 150 -2.79 -12.05 1.65
CA GLY A 150 -1.47 -11.60 1.25
C GLY A 150 -1.44 -10.12 0.87
N VAL A 151 -0.47 -9.76 0.04
CA VAL A 151 -0.20 -8.37 -0.36
C VAL A 151 -0.07 -8.16 -1.87
N MET A 152 -0.23 -9.22 -2.65
CA MET A 152 -0.19 -9.16 -4.11
C MET A 152 -1.52 -8.61 -4.64
N GLY A 153 -1.47 -7.82 -5.70
CA GLY A 153 -2.68 -7.25 -6.32
C GLY A 153 -3.36 -6.19 -5.46
N ILE A 154 -2.65 -5.58 -4.51
CA ILE A 154 -3.14 -4.48 -3.68
C ILE A 154 -2.33 -3.24 -4.00
N ARG A 155 -3.01 -2.12 -4.23
CA ARG A 155 -2.39 -0.80 -4.42
C ARG A 155 -2.93 0.15 -3.38
N VAL A 156 -2.05 0.62 -2.51
CA VAL A 156 -2.37 1.68 -1.55
C VAL A 156 -1.90 3.01 -2.13
N THR A 157 -2.75 4.03 -2.09
CA THR A 157 -2.38 5.39 -2.50
C THR A 157 -2.22 6.22 -1.23
N PRO A 158 -0.98 6.49 -0.78
CA PRO A 158 -0.74 7.31 0.41
C PRO A 158 -1.31 8.72 0.25
N ALA A 159 -1.64 9.37 1.37
CA ALA A 159 -2.08 10.75 1.33
C ALA A 159 -0.93 11.66 0.86
N GLU A 160 -1.19 12.47 -0.15
CA GLU A 160 -0.24 13.48 -0.62
C GLU A 160 -0.15 14.62 0.39
N ARG A 161 1.06 15.15 0.60
CA ARG A 161 1.22 16.34 1.43
C ARG A 161 0.56 17.54 0.74
N PRO A 162 -0.20 18.40 1.46
CA PRO A 162 -0.66 19.67 0.93
C PRO A 162 0.52 20.48 0.38
N ARG A 163 0.33 21.07 -0.80
CA ARG A 163 1.40 21.76 -1.54
C ARG A 163 1.28 23.27 -1.50
N GLU A 164 0.40 23.76 -0.65
CA GLU A 164 0.43 25.14 -0.17
C GLU A 164 1.51 25.17 0.91
N GLY A 165 2.51 26.03 0.72
CA GLY A 165 3.73 26.00 1.53
C GLY A 165 3.41 26.20 3.01
N VAL A 166 3.93 25.29 3.84
CA VAL A 166 4.28 25.63 5.22
C VAL A 166 5.34 26.73 5.10
N GLY A 167 5.12 27.88 5.75
CA GLY A 167 6.00 29.02 5.61
C GLY A 167 7.45 28.65 5.94
N ILE A 168 8.43 29.35 5.36
CA ILE A 168 9.86 29.18 5.68
C ILE A 168 10.12 29.34 7.20
N PHE A 169 9.19 30.00 7.89
CA PHE A 169 9.13 30.14 9.32
C PHE A 169 7.67 30.03 9.78
N ASP A 170 7.39 29.10 10.69
CA ASP A 170 6.09 28.93 11.35
C ASP A 170 6.29 28.66 12.85
N ILE A 171 5.55 29.35 13.70
CA ILE A 171 5.55 29.15 15.16
C ILE A 171 4.31 28.31 15.55
N MET A 172 4.44 27.45 16.56
CA MET A 172 3.35 26.58 17.06
C MET A 172 2.85 25.51 16.06
N THR A 173 3.69 25.04 15.15
CA THR A 173 3.38 23.96 14.18
C THR A 173 3.41 22.55 14.77
N SER A 174 3.59 22.40 16.08
CA SER A 174 3.57 21.11 16.77
C SER A 174 2.22 20.40 16.62
N ARG A 175 2.26 19.08 16.35
CA ARG A 175 1.05 18.25 16.21
C ARG A 175 0.25 18.10 17.50
N VAL A 176 0.91 18.20 18.65
CA VAL A 176 0.30 18.18 19.99
C VAL A 176 1.06 19.17 20.85
N SER A 177 0.37 20.12 21.48
CA SER A 177 0.95 21.06 22.46
C SER A 177 -0.13 21.48 23.45
N SER A 178 0.24 21.68 24.71
CA SER A 178 -0.62 22.24 25.76
C SER A 178 -0.85 23.75 25.60
N GLU A 179 -0.04 24.43 24.78
CA GLU A 179 -0.11 25.87 24.52
C GLU A 179 -0.97 26.20 23.29
N LYS A 180 -1.70 25.21 22.76
CA LYS A 180 -2.57 25.33 21.58
C LYS A 180 -4.01 24.96 21.90
#